data_AF-A0A965Y8L8-F1
#
_entry.id   AF-A0A965Y8L8-F1
#
_cell.length_a   1.000
_cell.length_b   1.000
_cell.length_c   1.000
_cell.angle_alpha   90.00
_cell.angle_beta   90.00
_cell.angle_gamma   90.00
#
_symmetry.space_group_name_H-M   'P 1'
#
loop_
_entity.id
_entity.type
_entity.pdbx_description
1 polymer ?
#
loop_
_entity_poly.entity_id
_entity_poly.type
_entity_poly.pdbx_seq_one_letter_code
_entity_poly.pdbx_strand_id
1 'polypeptide(L)'
;MIIAANKCDVLLEDNLWEKKLNDLKKRFPNYNIIPVMAEYEFNLKKASKNSILNYIPGDNKFEIKNEDQLNEIQKNGLNIIKNSLNKLNGTGVQNVLNSAVFELLKLKPIFPGGSKLEDKDGNVLPDCFLMKQNATALDFAYRLHSDFGDNFIKAIDIKTKRMVGKDHILQFGDIIEIISGK
;
A
#
# COMPACT_ATOMS: atom_id res chain seq x y z
N MET A 1 -12.40 11.12 8.24
CA MET A 1 -12.04 10.06 9.20
C MET A 1 -12.32 8.71 8.55
N ILE A 2 -11.46 7.73 8.79
CA ILE A 2 -11.65 6.35 8.29
C ILE A 2 -11.97 5.46 9.49
N ILE A 3 -12.92 4.54 9.32
CA ILE A 3 -13.32 3.57 10.33
C ILE A 3 -13.02 2.16 9.80
N ALA A 4 -12.17 1.44 10.54
CA ALA A 4 -11.98 0.01 10.34
C ALA A 4 -13.09 -0.76 11.06
N ALA A 5 -14.07 -1.27 10.30
CA ALA A 5 -15.13 -2.13 10.83
C ALA A 5 -14.59 -3.56 10.99
N ASN A 6 -13.85 -3.79 12.07
CA ASN A 6 -13.19 -5.06 12.35
C ASN A 6 -14.17 -6.18 12.75
N LYS A 7 -13.68 -7.44 12.68
CA LYS A 7 -14.41 -8.68 12.96
C LYS A 7 -15.47 -9.03 11.91
N CYS A 8 -15.25 -8.66 10.65
CA CYS A 8 -16.15 -9.04 9.56
C CYS A 8 -16.19 -10.56 9.34
N ASP A 9 -15.12 -11.27 9.67
CA ASP A 9 -14.99 -12.73 9.62
C ASP A 9 -16.13 -13.46 10.34
N VAL A 10 -16.55 -12.98 11.52
CA VAL A 10 -17.67 -13.54 12.30
C VAL A 10 -19.02 -13.47 11.57
N LEU A 11 -19.15 -12.57 10.59
CA LEU A 11 -20.39 -12.29 9.88
C LEU A 11 -20.38 -12.81 8.43
N LEU A 12 -19.30 -13.49 8.02
CA LEU A 12 -19.15 -14.00 6.66
C LEU A 12 -20.00 -15.24 6.40
N GLU A 13 -20.24 -16.10 7.39
CA GLU A 13 -20.99 -17.35 7.22
C GLU A 13 -22.45 -17.09 6.85
N ASP A 14 -23.11 -16.16 7.54
CA ASP A 14 -24.51 -15.79 7.29
C ASP A 14 -24.70 -14.72 6.20
N ASN A 15 -23.61 -14.29 5.53
CA ASN A 15 -23.58 -13.14 4.60
C ASN A 15 -24.19 -11.83 5.18
N LEU A 16 -24.30 -11.72 6.51
CA LEU A 16 -24.88 -10.57 7.20
C LEU A 16 -23.95 -9.35 7.21
N TRP A 17 -22.66 -9.56 6.92
CA TRP A 17 -21.66 -8.50 6.96
C TRP A 17 -22.00 -7.33 6.02
N GLU A 18 -22.49 -7.60 4.80
CA GLU A 18 -22.83 -6.55 3.83
C GLU A 18 -23.97 -5.68 4.33
N LYS A 19 -25.03 -6.31 4.87
CA LYS A 19 -26.19 -5.60 5.42
C LYS A 19 -25.77 -4.69 6.57
N LYS A 20 -25.02 -5.23 7.55
CA LYS A 20 -24.54 -4.45 8.71
C LYS A 20 -23.59 -3.33 8.28
N LEU A 21 -22.70 -3.58 7.33
CA LEU A 21 -21.81 -2.56 6.78
C LEU A 21 -22.60 -1.44 6.09
N ASN A 22 -23.63 -1.79 5.31
CA ASN A 22 -24.50 -0.81 4.65
C ASN A 22 -25.31 0.01 5.65
N ASP A 23 -25.83 -0.61 6.72
CA ASP A 23 -26.52 0.09 7.80
C ASP A 23 -25.58 1.07 8.52
N LEU A 24 -24.33 0.67 8.77
CA LEU A 24 -23.29 1.56 9.32
C LEU A 24 -23.01 2.74 8.38
N LYS A 25 -22.82 2.47 7.08
CA LYS A 25 -22.58 3.53 6.07
C LYS A 25 -23.75 4.52 5.98
N LYS A 26 -24.99 4.03 6.08
CA LYS A 26 -26.20 4.89 6.12
C LYS A 26 -26.27 5.74 7.38
N ARG A 27 -25.92 5.15 8.54
CA ARG A 27 -25.94 5.87 9.83
C ARG A 27 -24.81 6.90 9.94
N PHE A 28 -23.69 6.66 9.26
CA PHE A 28 -22.50 7.51 9.30
C PHE A 28 -21.98 7.85 7.90
N PRO A 29 -22.74 8.62 7.11
CA PRO A 29 -22.43 8.86 5.69
C PRO A 29 -21.15 9.67 5.46
N ASN A 30 -20.67 10.39 6.47
CA ASN A 30 -19.47 11.23 6.41
C ASN A 30 -18.17 10.48 6.74
N TYR A 31 -18.26 9.19 7.09
CA TYR A 31 -17.09 8.38 7.40
C TYR A 31 -16.85 7.34 6.31
N ASN A 32 -15.59 7.19 5.91
CA ASN A 32 -15.18 6.09 5.06
C ASN A 32 -15.06 4.83 5.94
N ILE A 33 -16.01 3.90 5.83
CA ILE A 33 -16.09 2.68 6.63
C ILE A 33 -15.67 1.49 5.77
N ILE A 34 -14.59 0.83 6.20
CA ILE A 34 -13.97 -0.28 5.48
C ILE A 34 -14.08 -1.55 6.33
N PRO A 35 -14.62 -2.66 5.79
CA PRO A 35 -14.69 -3.94 6.50
C PRO A 35 -13.30 -4.52 6.70
N VAL A 36 -13.03 -5.09 7.88
CA VAL A 36 -11.70 -5.60 8.24
C VAL A 36 -11.78 -6.96 8.94
N MET A 37 -10.84 -7.84 8.59
CA MET A 37 -10.54 -9.12 9.25
C MET A 37 -9.11 -9.09 9.79
N ALA A 38 -8.89 -8.34 10.88
CA ALA A 38 -7.53 -8.08 11.37
C ALA A 38 -6.79 -9.33 11.86
N GLU A 39 -7.52 -10.29 12.44
CA GLU A 39 -6.96 -11.56 12.90
C GLU A 39 -6.42 -12.41 11.74
N TYR A 40 -7.14 -12.44 10.62
CA TYR A 40 -6.69 -13.15 9.42
C TYR A 40 -5.44 -12.49 8.83
N GLU A 41 -5.39 -11.15 8.77
CA GLU A 41 -4.19 -10.43 8.33
C GLU A 41 -2.98 -10.76 9.21
N PHE A 42 -3.16 -10.75 10.53
CA PHE A 42 -2.10 -11.08 11.48
C PHE A 42 -1.59 -12.52 11.26
N ASN A 43 -2.50 -13.48 11.13
CA ASN A 43 -2.15 -14.88 10.93
C ASN A 43 -1.42 -15.11 9.60
N LEU A 44 -1.87 -14.48 8.50
CA LEU A 44 -1.21 -14.57 7.19
C LEU A 44 0.20 -13.96 7.23
N LYS A 45 0.37 -12.77 7.82
CA LYS A 45 1.70 -12.14 7.98
C LYS A 45 2.63 -12.97 8.85
N LYS A 46 2.12 -13.55 9.94
CA LYS A 46 2.89 -14.42 10.82
C LYS A 46 3.32 -15.70 10.12
N ALA A 47 2.41 -16.34 9.38
CA ALA A 47 2.71 -17.54 8.60
C ALA A 47 3.73 -17.25 7.48
N SER A 48 3.60 -16.09 6.81
CA SER A 48 4.57 -15.68 5.79
C SER A 48 5.96 -15.40 6.35
N LYS A 49 6.04 -14.71 7.49
CA LYS A 49 7.30 -14.47 8.21
C LYS A 49 8.01 -15.77 8.61
N ASN A 50 7.23 -16.80 8.95
CA ASN A 50 7.74 -18.12 9.29
C ASN A 50 7.98 -19.02 8.06
N SER A 51 7.94 -18.47 6.84
CA SER A 51 8.12 -19.21 5.58
C SER A 51 7.15 -20.38 5.38
N ILE A 52 5.97 -20.34 6.00
CA ILE A 52 4.92 -21.34 5.80
C ILE A 52 4.20 -21.09 4.47
N LEU A 53 4.02 -19.82 4.13
CA LEU A 53 3.30 -19.39 2.93
C LEU A 53 3.94 -18.12 2.31
N ASN A 54 3.62 -17.86 1.05
CA ASN A 54 3.86 -16.59 0.37
C ASN A 54 2.57 -15.77 0.43
N TYR A 55 2.63 -14.59 1.07
CA TYR A 55 1.52 -13.66 1.14
C TYR A 55 2.05 -12.23 1.08
N ILE A 56 1.43 -11.41 0.22
CA ILE A 56 1.66 -9.97 0.19
C ILE A 56 0.49 -9.31 0.93
N PRO A 57 0.73 -8.46 1.93
CA PRO A 57 -0.32 -7.78 2.68
C PRO A 57 -1.34 -7.08 1.77
N GLY A 58 -2.62 -7.42 1.94
CA GLY A 58 -3.72 -6.89 1.15
C GLY A 58 -4.15 -7.77 -0.03
N ASP A 59 -3.35 -8.77 -0.40
CA ASP A 59 -3.75 -9.71 -1.46
C ASP A 59 -4.97 -10.54 -1.04
N ASN A 60 -5.77 -10.91 -2.04
CA ASN A 60 -6.90 -11.82 -1.85
C ASN A 60 -6.49 -13.30 -1.94
N LYS A 61 -5.21 -13.58 -2.16
CA LYS A 61 -4.64 -14.92 -2.36
C LYS A 61 -3.32 -15.05 -1.63
N PHE A 62 -2.96 -16.29 -1.34
CA PHE A 62 -1.65 -16.68 -0.82
C PHE A 62 -1.32 -18.09 -1.32
N GLU A 63 -0.04 -18.42 -1.31
CA GLU A 63 0.48 -19.72 -1.75
C GLU A 63 1.14 -20.42 -0.57
N ILE A 64 0.76 -21.67 -0.30
CA ILE A 64 1.37 -22.46 0.77
C ILE A 64 2.66 -23.08 0.21
N LYS A 65 3.80 -22.93 0.91
CA LYS A 65 5.09 -23.44 0.43
C LYS A 65 5.23 -24.95 0.57
N ASN A 66 4.75 -25.50 1.68
CA ASN A 66 4.86 -26.93 1.97
C ASN A 66 3.64 -27.41 2.76
N GLU A 67 2.65 -27.96 2.06
CA GLU A 67 1.40 -28.44 2.66
C GLU A 67 1.62 -29.63 3.61
N ASP A 68 2.68 -30.41 3.42
CA ASP A 68 2.97 -31.63 4.19
C ASP A 68 3.45 -31.32 5.62
N GLN A 69 3.94 -30.10 5.88
CA GLN A 69 4.36 -29.66 7.21
C GLN A 69 3.21 -29.11 8.06
N LEU A 70 2.03 -28.96 7.47
CA LEU A 70 0.85 -28.43 8.16
C LEU A 70 0.06 -29.55 8.82
N ASN A 71 -0.33 -29.33 10.07
CA ASN A 71 -1.32 -30.20 10.70
C ASN A 71 -2.74 -29.90 10.18
N GLU A 72 -3.68 -30.81 10.42
CA GLU A 72 -5.07 -30.67 9.94
C GLU A 72 -5.77 -29.42 10.47
N ILE A 73 -5.46 -28.99 11.69
CA ILE A 73 -6.02 -27.76 12.28
C ILE A 73 -5.55 -26.52 11.50
N GLN A 74 -4.27 -26.46 11.14
CA GLN A 74 -3.69 -25.37 10.36
C GLN A 74 -4.22 -25.36 8.92
N LYS A 75 -4.33 -26.53 8.28
CA LYS A 75 -4.92 -26.65 6.93
C LYS A 75 -6.36 -26.15 6.92
N ASN A 76 -7.16 -26.57 7.89
CA ASN A 76 -8.55 -26.12 8.02
C ASN A 76 -8.63 -24.60 8.27
N GLY A 77 -7.80 -24.05 9.15
CA GLY A 77 -7.74 -22.61 9.40
C GLY A 77 -7.37 -21.80 8.14
N LEU A 78 -6.36 -22.24 7.39
CA LEU A 78 -5.97 -21.57 6.14
C LEU A 78 -7.06 -21.67 5.07
N ASN A 79 -7.77 -22.79 4.98
CA ASN A 79 -8.91 -22.94 4.06
C ASN A 79 -10.05 -21.96 4.40
N ILE A 80 -10.37 -21.78 5.69
CA ILE A 80 -11.35 -20.79 6.14
C ILE A 80 -10.93 -19.37 5.73
N ILE A 81 -9.66 -19.02 5.97
CA ILE A 81 -9.11 -17.71 5.59
C ILE A 81 -9.20 -17.52 4.07
N LYS A 82 -8.77 -18.51 3.28
CA LYS A 82 -8.80 -18.46 1.80
C LYS A 82 -10.21 -18.19 1.26
N ASN A 83 -11.22 -18.89 1.80
CA ASN A 83 -12.62 -18.67 1.43
C ASN A 83 -13.10 -17.27 1.83
N SER A 84 -12.66 -16.77 2.99
CA SER A 84 -13.02 -15.46 3.51
C SER A 84 -12.42 -14.30 2.70
N LEU A 85 -11.16 -14.44 2.25
CA LEU A 85 -10.48 -13.44 1.42
C LEU A 85 -11.22 -13.20 0.11
N ASN A 86 -11.76 -14.25 -0.51
CA ASN A 86 -12.53 -14.12 -1.76
C ASN A 86 -13.80 -13.28 -1.58
N LYS A 87 -14.45 -13.33 -0.41
CA LYS A 87 -15.68 -12.57 -0.14
C LYS A 87 -15.43 -11.07 0.01
N LEU A 88 -14.32 -10.69 0.63
CA LEU A 88 -13.98 -9.29 0.91
C LEU A 88 -12.90 -8.71 -0.03
N ASN A 89 -12.44 -9.50 -0.99
CA ASN A 89 -11.30 -9.19 -1.85
C ASN A 89 -10.05 -8.76 -1.05
N GLY A 90 -9.70 -9.58 -0.06
CA GLY A 90 -8.61 -9.32 0.90
C GLY A 90 -9.11 -9.24 2.35
N THR A 91 -8.22 -8.83 3.25
CA THR A 91 -8.53 -8.67 4.69
C THR A 91 -9.07 -7.29 5.06
N GLY A 92 -8.93 -6.31 4.16
CA GLY A 92 -9.33 -4.92 4.38
C GLY A 92 -8.33 -4.06 5.19
N VAL A 93 -7.33 -4.66 5.84
CA VAL A 93 -6.32 -3.89 6.61
C VAL A 93 -5.50 -2.98 5.69
N GLN A 94 -4.96 -3.53 4.59
CA GLN A 94 -4.21 -2.73 3.63
C GLN A 94 -5.08 -1.65 2.96
N ASN A 95 -6.37 -1.93 2.75
CA ASN A 95 -7.31 -0.95 2.21
C ASN A 95 -7.51 0.24 3.16
N VAL A 96 -7.59 0.00 4.47
CA VAL A 96 -7.64 1.07 5.48
C VAL A 96 -6.38 1.92 5.44
N LEU A 97 -5.20 1.29 5.37
CA LEU A 97 -3.91 2.01 5.31
C LEU A 97 -3.81 2.84 4.02
N ASN A 98 -4.12 2.24 2.87
CA ASN A 98 -4.11 2.92 1.58
C ASN A 98 -5.09 4.09 1.56
N SER A 99 -6.32 3.91 2.07
CA SER A 99 -7.31 4.98 2.15
C SER A 99 -6.83 6.10 3.08
N ALA A 100 -6.16 5.78 4.19
CA ALA A 100 -5.62 6.78 5.10
C ALA A 100 -4.53 7.62 4.44
N VAL A 101 -3.60 6.98 3.73
CA VAL A 101 -2.48 7.67 3.09
C VAL A 101 -2.93 8.42 1.84
N PHE A 102 -3.64 7.76 0.93
CA PHE A 102 -3.90 8.29 -0.41
C PHE A 102 -5.20 9.09 -0.51
N GLU A 103 -6.24 8.76 0.26
CA GLU A 103 -7.53 9.45 0.17
C GLU A 103 -7.69 10.52 1.25
N LEU A 104 -7.41 10.17 2.51
CA LEU A 104 -7.59 11.09 3.64
C LEU A 104 -6.45 12.11 3.72
N LEU A 105 -5.20 11.66 3.70
CA LEU A 105 -4.03 12.54 3.74
C LEU A 105 -3.66 13.11 2.37
N LYS A 106 -4.24 12.57 1.28
CA LYS A 106 -3.99 12.99 -0.11
C LYS A 106 -2.50 13.02 -0.44
N LEU A 107 -1.79 11.99 0.01
CA LEU A 107 -0.39 11.80 -0.29
C LEU A 107 -0.25 10.96 -1.56
N LYS A 108 0.87 11.11 -2.26
CA LYS A 108 1.25 10.32 -3.42
C LYS A 108 2.66 9.77 -3.22
N PRO A 109 2.93 8.51 -3.57
CA PRO A 109 4.27 7.94 -3.51
C PRO A 109 5.09 8.46 -4.68
N ILE A 110 6.28 8.98 -4.39
CA ILE A 110 7.28 9.43 -5.37
C ILE A 110 8.58 8.68 -5.08
N PHE A 111 9.23 8.19 -6.13
CA PHE A 111 10.45 7.42 -6.04
C PHE A 111 11.63 8.27 -6.54
N PRO A 112 12.74 8.37 -5.80
CA PRO A 112 13.97 8.85 -6.39
C PRO A 112 14.50 7.76 -7.31
N GLY A 113 15.03 8.14 -8.47
CA GLY A 113 15.64 7.16 -9.34
C GLY A 113 16.39 7.80 -10.48
N GLY A 114 17.48 7.17 -10.89
CA GLY A 114 18.20 7.52 -12.11
C GLY A 114 17.92 6.50 -13.22
N SER A 115 18.63 6.65 -14.34
CA SER A 115 18.44 5.82 -15.55
C SER A 115 18.54 4.29 -15.33
N LYS A 116 19.28 3.82 -14.30
CA LYS A 116 19.42 2.39 -13.97
C LYS A 116 18.37 1.86 -12.99
N LEU A 117 17.56 2.73 -12.37
CA LEU A 117 16.58 2.39 -11.32
C LEU A 117 17.12 1.65 -10.09
N GLU A 118 18.42 1.39 -10.04
CA GLU A 118 19.12 0.68 -8.97
C GLU A 118 19.98 1.64 -8.15
N ASP A 119 20.12 1.33 -6.86
CA ASP A 119 21.14 1.95 -6.01
C ASP A 119 22.53 1.31 -6.21
N LYS A 120 23.49 1.70 -5.37
CA LYS A 120 24.87 1.18 -5.44
C LYS A 120 24.98 -0.30 -5.05
N ASP A 121 24.01 -0.82 -4.33
CA ASP A 121 23.98 -2.19 -3.81
C ASP A 121 23.15 -3.12 -4.73
N GLY A 122 22.61 -2.58 -5.83
CA GLY A 122 21.80 -3.32 -6.80
C GLY A 122 20.33 -3.44 -6.41
N ASN A 123 19.86 -2.71 -5.40
CA ASN A 123 18.45 -2.70 -5.03
C ASN A 123 17.66 -1.83 -6.02
N VAL A 124 16.59 -2.36 -6.60
CA VAL A 124 15.72 -1.63 -7.52
C VAL A 124 14.74 -0.75 -6.74
N LEU A 125 14.79 0.57 -6.97
CA LEU A 125 13.94 1.59 -6.35
C LEU A 125 13.77 1.40 -4.84
N PRO A 126 14.87 1.47 -4.06
CA PRO A 126 14.84 1.14 -2.64
C PRO A 126 14.02 2.12 -1.80
N ASP A 127 13.91 3.38 -2.26
CA ASP A 127 13.29 4.47 -1.51
C ASP A 127 11.94 4.88 -2.11
N CYS A 128 11.01 5.25 -1.24
CA CYS A 128 9.71 5.80 -1.60
C CYS A 128 9.31 6.91 -0.62
N PHE A 129 8.97 8.08 -1.15
CA PHE A 129 8.58 9.24 -0.37
C PHE A 129 7.11 9.56 -0.60
N LEU A 130 6.37 9.73 0.49
CA LEU A 130 5.00 10.25 0.45
C LEU A 130 5.03 11.78 0.37
N MET A 131 4.55 12.31 -0.75
CA MET A 131 4.48 13.75 -1.04
C MET A 131 3.03 14.22 -1.07
N LYS A 132 2.79 15.51 -0.77
CA LYS A 132 1.44 16.10 -0.88
C LYS A 132 0.95 16.10 -2.34
N GLN A 133 -0.37 16.08 -2.55
CA GLN A 133 -0.98 16.05 -3.88
C GLN A 133 -0.43 17.11 -4.86
N ASN A 134 -0.17 18.32 -4.38
CA ASN A 134 0.33 19.44 -5.18
C ASN A 134 1.87 19.59 -5.14
N ALA A 135 2.60 18.65 -4.54
CA ALA A 135 4.06 18.72 -4.47
C ALA A 135 4.68 18.72 -5.88
N THR A 136 5.66 19.59 -6.02
CA THR A 136 6.42 19.84 -7.24
C THR A 136 7.75 19.09 -7.27
N ALA A 137 8.43 19.09 -8.42
CA ALA A 137 9.79 18.55 -8.54
C ALA A 137 10.78 19.23 -7.58
N LEU A 138 10.63 20.54 -7.35
CA LEU A 138 11.46 21.26 -6.39
C LEU A 138 11.17 20.86 -4.94
N ASP A 139 9.90 20.70 -4.57
CA ASP A 139 9.53 20.21 -3.22
C ASP A 139 10.13 18.83 -2.95
N PHE A 140 10.17 17.97 -3.98
CA PHE A 140 10.79 16.66 -3.88
C PHE A 140 12.32 16.75 -3.77
N ALA A 141 12.96 17.69 -4.46
CA ALA A 141 14.39 17.96 -4.27
C ALA A 141 14.71 18.32 -2.82
N TYR A 142 13.97 19.27 -2.22
CA TYR A 142 14.12 19.61 -0.79
C TYR A 142 13.79 18.44 0.15
N ARG A 143 12.86 17.56 -0.24
CA ARG A 143 12.54 16.37 0.54
C ARG A 143 13.71 15.39 0.60
N LEU A 144 14.49 15.30 -0.47
CA LEU A 144 15.68 14.46 -0.54
C LEU A 144 16.85 15.09 0.23
N HIS A 145 17.15 16.37 -0.03
CA HIS A 145 18.17 17.13 0.70
C HIS A 145 18.02 18.64 0.42
N SER A 146 18.38 19.51 1.36
CA SER A 146 18.36 20.97 1.15
C SER A 146 19.18 21.39 -0.06
N ASP A 147 20.41 20.88 -0.18
CA ASP A 147 21.33 21.22 -1.27
C ASP A 147 20.79 20.92 -2.66
N PHE A 148 19.97 19.87 -2.81
CA PHE A 148 19.30 19.55 -4.08
C PHE A 148 18.22 20.57 -4.43
N GLY A 149 17.51 21.08 -3.42
CA GLY A 149 16.51 22.13 -3.58
C GLY A 149 17.15 23.49 -3.89
N ASP A 150 18.17 23.88 -3.11
CA ASP A 150 18.86 25.17 -3.25
C ASP A 150 19.56 25.28 -4.61
N ASN A 151 20.16 24.17 -5.07
CA ASN A 151 20.89 24.12 -6.34
C ASN A 151 20.08 23.45 -7.46
N PHE A 152 18.75 23.43 -7.41
CA PHE A 152 17.92 22.75 -8.40
C PHE A 152 18.14 23.33 -9.82
N ILE A 153 18.53 22.49 -10.78
CA ILE A 153 18.62 22.88 -12.20
C ILE A 153 17.37 22.40 -12.94
N LYS A 154 17.11 21.09 -12.87
CA LYS A 154 15.97 20.41 -13.52
C LYS A 154 15.74 19.06 -12.88
N ALA A 155 14.63 18.43 -13.22
CA ALA A 155 14.39 17.04 -12.93
C ALA A 155 14.11 16.24 -14.20
N ILE A 156 14.25 14.92 -14.13
CA ILE A 156 13.91 14.01 -15.23
C ILE A 156 12.88 13.02 -14.70
N ASP A 157 11.72 12.95 -15.34
CA ASP A 157 10.79 11.85 -15.14
C ASP A 157 11.32 10.64 -15.92
N ILE A 158 11.77 9.62 -15.20
CA ILE A 158 12.41 8.45 -15.79
C ILE A 158 11.44 7.60 -16.61
N LYS A 159 10.13 7.62 -16.28
CA LYS A 159 9.13 6.85 -17.03
C LYS A 159 8.91 7.42 -18.42
N THR A 160 8.76 8.75 -18.51
CA THR A 160 8.52 9.44 -19.79
C THR A 160 9.80 9.89 -20.48
N LYS A 161 10.95 9.86 -19.78
CA LYS A 161 12.25 10.40 -20.18
C LYS A 161 12.21 11.89 -20.50
N ARG A 162 11.25 12.62 -19.93
CA ARG A 162 11.08 14.06 -20.16
C ARG A 162 11.81 14.83 -19.07
N MET A 163 12.48 15.91 -19.48
CA MET A 163 12.96 16.91 -18.55
C MET A 163 11.78 17.74 -18.06
N VAL A 164 11.70 17.93 -16.74
CA VAL A 164 10.65 18.71 -16.09
C VAL A 164 11.27 19.83 -15.27
N GLY A 165 10.60 20.98 -15.25
CA GLY A 165 11.02 22.15 -14.49
C GLY A 165 10.64 22.05 -13.01
N LYS A 166 11.11 23.04 -12.24
CA LYS A 166 10.87 23.15 -10.80
C LYS A 166 9.39 23.09 -10.41
N ASP A 167 8.52 23.72 -11.21
CA ASP A 167 7.08 23.86 -10.94
C ASP A 167 6.25 22.66 -11.44
N HIS A 168 6.90 21.63 -11.98
CA HIS A 168 6.19 20.44 -12.45
C HIS A 168 5.54 19.71 -11.28
N ILE A 169 4.22 19.57 -11.32
CA ILE A 169 3.44 18.84 -10.32
C ILE A 169 3.63 17.34 -10.55
N LEU A 170 4.21 16.68 -9.56
CA LEU A 170 4.48 15.25 -9.60
C LEU A 170 3.19 14.43 -9.68
N GLN A 171 3.23 13.27 -10.30
CA GLN A 171 2.10 12.35 -10.42
C GLN A 171 2.31 11.10 -9.55
N PHE A 172 1.24 10.33 -9.38
CA PHE A 172 1.25 9.15 -8.52
C PHE A 172 2.25 8.11 -9.04
N GLY A 173 3.25 7.79 -8.21
CA GLY A 173 4.26 6.79 -8.50
C GLY A 173 5.35 7.26 -9.46
N ASP A 174 5.51 8.56 -9.68
CA ASP A 174 6.60 9.08 -10.52
C ASP A 174 7.97 8.66 -9.99
N ILE A 175 8.89 8.46 -10.94
CA ILE A 175 10.29 8.17 -10.68
C ILE A 175 11.08 9.39 -11.15
N ILE A 176 11.65 10.13 -10.22
CA ILE A 176 12.24 11.44 -10.49
C ILE A 176 13.74 11.42 -10.20
N GLU A 177 14.53 11.79 -11.22
CA GLU A 177 15.94 12.09 -11.08
C GLU A 177 16.11 13.60 -10.91
N ILE A 178 16.70 14.04 -9.79
CA ILE A 178 17.00 15.46 -9.57
C ILE A 178 18.39 15.77 -10.10
N ILE A 179 18.49 16.80 -10.94
CA ILE A 179 19.75 17.35 -11.43
C ILE A 179 19.98 18.67 -10.71
N SER A 180 20.98 18.71 -9.84
CA SER A 180 21.39 19.92 -9.12
C SER A 180 22.74 20.44 -9.61
N GLY A 181 22.97 21.74 -9.40
CA GLY A 181 24.29 22.34 -9.47
C GLY A 181 25.21 21.78 -8.40
N LYS A 182 26.52 21.96 -8.62
CA LYS A 182 27.55 21.76 -7.60
C LYS A 182 27.47 22.86 -6.54
#